data_AF-A0A1V5DK72-F1
#
_entry.id   AF-A0A1V5DK72-F1
#
_cell.length_a   1.000
_cell.length_b   1.000
_cell.length_c   1.000
_cell.angle_alpha   90.00
_cell.angle_beta   90.00
_cell.angle_gamma   90.00
#
_symmetry.space_group_name_H-M   'P 1'
#
loop_
_entity.id
_entity.type
_entity.pdbx_description
1 polymer ?
#
loop_
_entity_poly.entity_id
_entity_poly.type
_entity_poly.pdbx_seq_one_letter_code
_entity_poly.pdbx_strand_id
1 'polypeptide(L)' 'MSEQKEAKGNFIFDQDSKRFHRFRIEGDSGIVGTIYVPKDCGGIPGKITLDYQKKSTVNAED' A
#
# COMPACT_ATOMS: atom_id res chain seq x y z
N MET A 1 -9.02 17.12 14.67
CA MET A 1 -7.62 16.81 14.36
C MET A 1 -7.53 15.31 14.13
N SER A 2 -7.55 14.86 12.87
CA SER A 2 -7.43 13.44 12.57
C SER A 2 -5.98 13.02 12.78
N GLU A 3 -5.74 12.18 13.78
CA GLU A 3 -4.43 11.61 14.07
C GLU A 3 -3.94 10.84 12.84
N GLN A 4 -3.02 11.41 12.08
CA GLN A 4 -2.28 10.68 11.05
C GLN A 4 -1.30 9.76 11.78
N LYS A 5 -1.67 8.50 11.94
CA LYS A 5 -0.73 7.47 12.38
C LYS A 5 0.12 7.09 11.17
N GLU A 6 1.23 7.81 10.98
CA GLU A 6 2.27 7.39 10.05
C GLU A 6 2.83 6.04 10.56
N ALA A 7 2.66 4.98 9.78
CA ALA A 7 3.28 3.70 10.05
C ALA A 7 4.54 3.58 9.19
N LYS A 8 5.69 3.33 9.83
CA LYS A 8 6.94 3.02 9.14
C LYS A 8 7.12 1.51 9.11
N GLY A 9 7.91 1.02 8.16
CA GLY A 9 8.03 -0.41 7.94
C GLY A 9 9.08 -0.78 6.90
N ASN A 10 9.34 -2.08 6.84
CA ASN A 10 10.19 -2.69 5.83
C ASN A 10 9.35 -3.10 4.61
N PHE A 11 9.86 -2.77 3.44
CA PHE A 11 9.31 -3.19 2.16
C PHE A 11 10.28 -4.18 1.54
N ILE A 12 9.88 -5.44 1.49
CA ILE A 12 10.71 -6.54 1.01
C ILE A 12 10.17 -6.93 -0.36
N PHE A 13 11.01 -6.82 -1.39
CA PHE A 13 10.67 -7.41 -2.69
C PHE A 13 10.56 -8.92 -2.53
N ASP A 14 9.40 -9.46 -2.88
CA ASP A 14 9.06 -10.86 -2.65
C ASP A 14 9.21 -11.66 -3.95
N GLN A 15 8.44 -11.30 -4.97
CA GLN A 15 8.56 -11.93 -6.28
C GLN A 15 8.02 -11.05 -7.41
N ASP A 16 8.38 -11.41 -8.62
CA ASP A 16 7.78 -10.87 -9.83
C ASP A 16 6.65 -11.76 -10.37
N SER A 17 5.64 -11.11 -10.94
CA SER A 17 4.65 -11.75 -11.81
C SER A 17 4.76 -11.18 -13.22
N LYS A 18 3.92 -11.67 -14.16
CA LYS A 18 3.88 -11.15 -15.53
C LYS A 18 3.53 -9.66 -15.59
N ARG A 19 2.70 -9.16 -14.66
CA ARG A 19 2.13 -7.80 -14.69
C ARG A 19 2.53 -6.92 -13.51
N PHE A 20 2.99 -7.51 -12.41
CA PHE A 20 3.24 -6.80 -11.16
C PHE A 20 4.54 -7.23 -10.49
N HIS A 21 5.19 -6.28 -9.85
CA HIS A 21 6.18 -6.46 -8.79
C HIS A 21 5.44 -6.66 -7.46
N ARG A 22 5.70 -7.77 -6.75
CA ARG A 22 5.08 -8.06 -5.46
C ARG A 22 6.04 -7.68 -4.33
N PHE A 23 5.55 -6.87 -3.39
CA PHE A 23 6.26 -6.48 -2.18
C PHE A 23 5.49 -6.95 -0.96
N ARG A 24 6.20 -7.53 0.00
CA ARG A 24 5.70 -7.77 1.34
C ARG A 24 5.98 -6.53 2.19
N ILE A 25 4.97 -6.05 2.89
CA ILE A 25 5.09 -4.95 3.84
C ILE A 25 5.06 -5.52 5.24
N GLU A 26 6.00 -5.12 6.06
CA GLU A 26 6.02 -5.37 7.49
C GLU A 26 6.21 -4.01 8.18
N GLY A 27 5.10 -3.41 8.58
CA GLY A 27 5.02 -2.14 9.27
C GLY A 27 4.91 -2.29 10.78
N ASP A 28 5.21 -1.20 11.48
CA ASP A 28 5.08 -1.09 12.92
C ASP A 28 3.66 -1.44 13.38
N SER A 29 3.52 -1.83 14.64
CA SER A 29 2.21 -2.20 15.24
C SER A 29 1.51 -3.39 14.57
N GLY A 30 2.28 -4.30 13.96
CA GLY A 30 1.76 -5.57 13.42
C GLY A 30 1.08 -5.45 12.06
N ILE A 31 1.32 -4.35 11.33
CA ILE A 31 0.80 -4.17 9.96
C ILE A 31 1.58 -5.10 9.03
N VAL A 32 0.95 -6.17 8.56
CA VAL A 32 1.54 -7.06 7.55
C VAL A 32 0.64 -7.07 6.31
N GLY A 33 1.25 -6.91 5.14
CA GLY A 33 0.48 -6.82 3.90
C GLY A 33 1.28 -7.15 2.65
N THR A 34 0.63 -7.03 1.50
CA THR A 34 1.24 -7.23 0.20
C THR A 34 0.83 -6.10 -0.75
N ILE A 35 1.81 -5.43 -1.36
CA ILE A 35 1.59 -4.46 -2.43
C ILE A 35 1.92 -5.11 -3.76
N TYR A 36 1.08 -4.84 -4.75
CA TYR A 36 1.32 -5.17 -6.15
C TYR A 36 1.55 -3.86 -6.92
N VAL A 37 2.76 -3.66 -7.41
CA VAL A 37 3.10 -2.50 -8.25
C VAL A 37 3.11 -2.94 -9.72
N PRO A 38 2.30 -2.35 -10.59
CA PRO A 38 2.32 -2.65 -12.02
C PRO A 38 3.70 -2.43 -12.65
N LYS A 39 4.13 -3.33 -13.54
CA LYS A 39 5.44 -3.21 -14.23
C LYS A 39 5.50 -2.08 -15.25
N ASP A 40 4.34 -1.60 -15.70
CA ASP A 40 4.21 -0.46 -16.61
C ASP A 40 4.37 0.90 -15.91
N CYS A 41 4.52 0.92 -14.58
CA CYS A 41 4.71 2.13 -13.78
C CYS A 41 6.14 2.74 -13.87
N GLY A 42 6.92 2.37 -14.90
CA GLY A 42 8.27 2.89 -15.12
C GLY A 42 9.38 2.21 -14.32
N GLY A 43 9.08 1.06 -13.69
CA GLY A 43 10.05 0.23 -12.97
C GLY A 43 9.68 -0.04 -11.51
N ILE A 44 10.64 -0.58 -10.75
CA ILE A 44 10.47 -0.86 -9.32
C ILE A 44 10.64 0.45 -8.54
N PRO A 45 9.63 0.88 -7.73
CA PRO A 45 9.70 2.13 -7.00
C PRO A 45 10.68 2.03 -5.82
N GLY A 46 11.49 3.07 -5.61
CA GLY A 46 12.36 3.19 -4.43
C GLY A 46 11.64 3.63 -3.15
N LYS A 47 10.42 4.17 -3.26
CA LYS A 47 9.58 4.63 -2.14
C LYS A 47 8.09 4.48 -2.48
N ILE A 48 7.29 4.03 -1.52
CA ILE A 48 5.82 3.97 -1.62
C ILE A 48 5.22 4.73 -0.44
N THR A 49 4.26 5.62 -0.71
CA THR A 49 3.45 6.32 0.31
C THR A 49 2.00 5.92 0.12
N LEU A 50 1.32 5.51 1.19
CA LEU A 50 -0.10 5.16 1.16
C LEU A 50 -0.90 6.16 2.00
N ASP A 51 -1.73 6.95 1.34
CA ASP A 51 -2.65 7.86 2.01
C ASP A 51 -3.99 7.16 2.26
N TYR A 52 -4.30 6.89 3.52
CA TYR A 52 -5.58 6.29 3.88
C TYR A 52 -6.72 7.29 3.66
N GLN A 53 -7.51 7.08 2.62
CA GLN A 53 -8.78 7.77 2.44
C GLN A 53 -9.91 6.87 2.91
N LYS A 54 -10.53 7.24 4.04
CA LYS A 54 -11.78 6.61 4.49
C LYS A 54 -12.82 6.88 3.40
N LYS A 55 -13.25 5.84 2.69
CA LYS A 55 -14.33 5.95 1.70
C LYS A 55 -15.57 6.45 2.46
N SER A 56 -16.00 7.68 2.21
CA SER A 56 -17.30 8.14 2.68
C SER A 56 -18.35 7.26 1.99
N THR A 57 -18.94 6.33 2.74
CA THR A 57 -20.16 5.65 2.32
C THR A 57 -21.25 6.71 2.22
N VAL A 58 -21.49 7.19 1.00
CA VAL A 58 -22.74 7.87 0.68
C VAL A 58 -23.79 6.77 0.72
N ASN A 59 -24.55 6.70 1.81
CA ASN A 59 -25.78 5.92 1.82
C ASN A 59 -26.69 6.61 0.78
N ALA A 60 -27.01 5.90 -0.29
CA ALA A 60 -28.14 6.27 -1.14
C ALA A 60 -29.40 6.00 -0.30
N GLU A 61 -30.02 7.07 0.19
CA GLU A 61 -31.40 7.02 0.66
C GLU A 61 -32.31 7.05 -0.57
N ASP A 62 -33.12 6.00 -0.74
CA ASP A 62 -34.32 5.97 -1.59
C ASP A 62 -35.50 6.60 -0.82
#